data_AF-A0A965WYR1-F1
#
_entry.id   AF-A0A965WYR1-F1
#
_cell.length_a   1.000
_cell.length_b   1.000
_cell.length_c   1.000
_cell.angle_alpha   90.00
_cell.angle_beta   90.00
_cell.angle_gamma   90.00
#
_symmetry.space_group_name_H-M   'P 1'
#
loop_
_entity.id
_entity.type
_entity.pdbx_description
1 polymer ?
#
loop_
_entity_poly.entity_id
_entity_poly.type
_entity_poly.pdbx_seq_one_letter_code
_entity_poly.pdbx_strand_id
1 'polypeptide(L)'
;TGGMGALAPNPYYDAETARICMEQIFLPTMAAMNAEGRKFKGCLYFGLMLTAQGPKVIEYNCRFGDPEAQPVLSLLQTDLFEIMLAVEEERLGEMEIKFQEGAACCVVMASKGYPTHYDTGYEIALSDANSLTNIKVYQAGTRREGDKLLTSGGRVLGVTAVAATQKGAVHAAYGAVEKIHFANAYYRRDIGARALEIAPYGEA
;
A
#
# COMPACT_ATOMS: atom_id res chain seq x y z
N THR A 1 3.38 7.78 -12.90
CA THR A 1 3.59 8.23 -11.51
C THR A 1 3.89 7.01 -10.67
N GLY A 2 4.71 7.10 -9.63
CA GLY A 2 5.04 5.98 -8.74
C GLY A 2 3.97 5.68 -7.70
N GLY A 3 2.67 5.82 -8.04
CA GLY A 3 1.54 5.66 -7.13
C GLY A 3 1.27 6.86 -6.21
N MET A 4 -0.01 7.28 -6.14
CA MET A 4 -0.48 8.43 -5.32
C MET A 4 -1.32 8.00 -4.11
N GLY A 5 -1.55 6.70 -3.95
CA GLY A 5 -2.29 6.14 -2.83
C GLY A 5 -2.68 4.70 -3.12
N ALA A 6 -3.09 3.98 -2.08
CA ALA A 6 -3.52 2.59 -2.14
C ALA A 6 -4.56 2.30 -1.05
N LEU A 7 -5.48 1.37 -1.33
CA LEU A 7 -6.50 0.88 -0.40
C LEU A 7 -6.36 -0.64 -0.29
N ALA A 8 -6.38 -1.15 0.94
CA ALA A 8 -6.36 -2.57 1.23
C ALA A 8 -7.48 -2.94 2.22
N PRO A 9 -8.18 -4.07 2.05
CA PRO A 9 -8.20 -4.91 0.85
C PRO A 9 -8.89 -4.20 -0.34
N ASN A 10 -8.59 -4.65 -1.56
CA ASN A 10 -9.27 -4.16 -2.77
C ASN A 10 -10.64 -4.85 -2.90
N PRO A 11 -11.77 -4.11 -2.93
CA PRO A 11 -13.10 -4.73 -2.95
C PRO A 11 -13.43 -5.46 -4.25
N TYR A 12 -12.67 -5.22 -5.34
CA TYR A 12 -12.83 -5.97 -6.59
C TYR A 12 -12.09 -7.32 -6.59
N TYR A 13 -11.32 -7.63 -5.55
CA TYR A 13 -10.56 -8.87 -5.42
C TYR A 13 -11.24 -9.78 -4.40
N ASP A 14 -12.27 -10.49 -4.85
CA ASP A 14 -13.04 -11.44 -4.04
C ASP A 14 -12.39 -12.82 -3.98
N ALA A 15 -13.03 -13.74 -3.23
CA ALA A 15 -12.52 -15.09 -3.04
C ALA A 15 -12.39 -15.89 -4.35
N GLU A 16 -13.32 -15.70 -5.28
CA GLU A 16 -13.27 -16.40 -6.58
C GLU A 16 -12.15 -15.84 -7.46
N THR A 17 -11.99 -14.52 -7.52
CA THR A 17 -10.87 -13.87 -8.20
C THR A 17 -9.55 -14.32 -7.61
N ALA A 18 -9.45 -14.43 -6.28
CA ALA A 18 -8.26 -14.90 -5.60
C ALA A 18 -7.91 -16.35 -5.95
N ARG A 19 -8.93 -17.23 -6.01
CA ARG A 19 -8.77 -18.63 -6.41
C ARG A 19 -8.26 -18.74 -7.86
N ILE A 20 -8.88 -18.02 -8.79
CA ILE A 20 -8.45 -17.99 -10.20
C ILE A 20 -7.01 -17.49 -10.33
N CYS A 21 -6.65 -16.41 -9.63
CA CYS A 21 -5.28 -15.88 -9.65
C CYS A 21 -4.27 -16.90 -9.09
N MET A 22 -4.61 -17.60 -8.00
CA MET A 22 -3.73 -18.62 -7.43
C MET A 22 -3.46 -19.76 -8.42
N GLU A 23 -4.52 -20.33 -8.99
CA GLU A 23 -4.45 -21.50 -9.87
C GLU A 23 -3.85 -21.18 -11.24
N GLN A 24 -4.18 -20.02 -11.82
CA GLN A 24 -3.83 -19.71 -13.21
C GLN A 24 -2.61 -18.81 -13.34
N ILE A 25 -2.21 -18.12 -12.27
CA ILE A 25 -1.12 -17.12 -12.31
C ILE A 25 -0.04 -17.46 -11.30
N PHE A 26 -0.36 -17.50 -10.01
CA PHE A 26 0.67 -17.55 -8.95
C PHE A 26 1.38 -18.91 -8.91
N LEU A 27 0.65 -20.01 -8.81
CA LEU A 27 1.24 -21.36 -8.78
C LEU A 27 1.96 -21.70 -10.09
N PRO A 28 1.40 -21.42 -11.30
CA PRO A 28 2.12 -21.65 -12.56
C PRO A 28 3.40 -20.82 -12.69
N THR A 29 3.40 -19.56 -12.21
CA THR A 29 4.62 -18.73 -12.20
C THR A 29 5.70 -19.40 -11.36
N MET A 30 5.37 -19.79 -10.12
CA MET A 30 6.33 -20.44 -9.22
C MET A 30 6.83 -21.78 -9.77
N ALA A 31 5.94 -22.58 -10.36
CA ALA A 31 6.29 -23.85 -10.97
C ALA A 31 7.27 -23.66 -12.15
N ALA A 32 7.03 -22.69 -13.03
CA ALA A 32 7.91 -22.39 -14.15
C ALA A 32 9.28 -21.89 -13.68
N MET A 33 9.32 -20.95 -12.74
CA MET A 33 10.58 -20.44 -12.15
C MET A 33 11.39 -21.57 -11.52
N ASN A 34 10.74 -22.49 -10.81
CA ASN A 34 11.40 -23.65 -10.20
C ASN A 34 11.92 -24.64 -11.25
N ALA A 35 11.15 -24.91 -12.31
CA ALA A 35 11.55 -25.80 -13.39
C ALA A 35 12.77 -25.28 -14.17
N GLU A 36 12.91 -23.95 -14.27
CA GLU A 36 14.07 -23.29 -14.87
C GLU A 36 15.28 -23.16 -13.92
N GLY A 37 15.20 -23.65 -12.68
CA GLY A 37 16.25 -23.49 -11.69
C GLY A 37 16.42 -22.04 -11.19
N ARG A 38 15.41 -21.19 -11.37
CA ARG A 38 15.38 -19.78 -10.99
C ARG A 38 14.49 -19.57 -9.77
N LYS A 39 14.77 -20.29 -8.68
CA LYS A 39 13.99 -20.20 -7.44
C LYS A 39 13.93 -18.75 -6.93
N PHE A 40 12.74 -18.33 -6.48
CA PHE A 40 12.52 -17.00 -5.93
C PHE A 40 12.21 -17.08 -4.43
N LYS A 41 12.86 -16.22 -3.64
CA LYS A 41 12.61 -16.03 -2.21
C LYS A 41 12.40 -14.55 -1.94
N GLY A 42 11.27 -14.18 -1.33
CA GLY A 42 10.93 -12.81 -1.01
C GLY A 42 9.50 -12.43 -1.38
N CYS A 43 9.27 -11.14 -1.58
CA CYS A 43 7.97 -10.60 -2.00
C CYS A 43 7.87 -10.59 -3.54
N LEU A 44 7.10 -11.53 -4.10
CA LEU A 44 6.72 -11.50 -5.51
C LEU A 44 5.38 -10.78 -5.65
N TYR A 45 5.42 -9.60 -6.25
CA TYR A 45 4.26 -8.76 -6.51
C TYR A 45 3.76 -8.98 -7.93
N PHE A 46 2.44 -9.13 -8.07
CA PHE A 46 1.76 -9.31 -9.35
C PHE A 46 0.89 -8.09 -9.64
N GLY A 47 1.24 -7.33 -10.66
CA GLY A 47 0.38 -6.29 -11.21
C GLY A 47 -0.68 -6.95 -12.08
N LEU A 48 -1.95 -6.92 -11.65
CA LEU A 48 -3.05 -7.61 -12.34
C LEU A 48 -4.06 -6.62 -12.92
N MET A 49 -4.58 -6.95 -14.11
CA MET A 49 -5.78 -6.36 -14.69
C MET A 49 -6.92 -7.37 -14.60
N LEU A 50 -8.04 -6.99 -13.99
CA LEU A 50 -9.27 -7.80 -14.02
C LEU A 50 -10.02 -7.49 -15.32
N THR A 51 -10.16 -8.47 -16.20
CA THR A 51 -10.82 -8.32 -17.51
C THR A 51 -12.08 -9.19 -17.59
N ALA A 52 -12.91 -8.98 -18.61
CA ALA A 52 -14.06 -9.84 -18.88
C ALA A 52 -13.67 -11.31 -19.15
N GLN A 53 -12.41 -11.57 -19.52
CA GLN A 53 -11.86 -12.90 -19.77
C GLN A 53 -11.02 -13.42 -18.58
N GLY A 54 -11.18 -12.82 -17.40
CA GLY A 54 -10.45 -13.17 -16.18
C GLY A 54 -9.21 -12.28 -15.92
N PRO A 55 -8.50 -12.53 -14.80
CA PRO A 55 -7.32 -11.77 -14.43
C PRO A 55 -6.17 -12.00 -15.41
N LYS A 56 -5.45 -10.92 -15.77
CA LYS A 56 -4.26 -10.94 -16.62
C LYS A 56 -3.11 -10.23 -15.93
N VAL A 57 -1.91 -10.82 -16.04
CA VAL A 57 -0.68 -10.19 -15.54
C VAL A 57 -0.30 -9.04 -16.46
N ILE A 58 -0.10 -7.86 -15.87
CA ILE A 58 0.47 -6.68 -16.52
C ILE A 58 1.98 -6.70 -16.32
N GLU A 59 2.42 -6.92 -15.08
CA GLU A 59 3.83 -6.87 -14.69
C GLU A 59 4.11 -7.69 -13.42
N TYR A 60 5.39 -8.00 -13.23
CA TYR A 60 5.93 -8.56 -11.99
C TYR A 60 6.85 -7.54 -11.33
N ASN A 61 6.83 -7.49 -10.00
CA ASN A 61 7.85 -6.80 -9.21
C ASN A 61 8.41 -7.77 -8.16
N CYS A 62 9.71 -7.68 -7.87
CA CYS A 62 10.40 -8.58 -6.93
C CYS A 62 10.54 -7.98 -5.52
N ARG A 63 9.59 -7.10 -5.14
CA ARG A 63 9.61 -6.33 -3.90
C ARG A 63 8.19 -5.85 -3.58
N PHE A 64 7.99 -5.32 -2.37
CA PHE A 64 6.75 -4.63 -2.04
C PHE A 64 6.50 -3.41 -2.94
N GLY A 65 5.24 -3.20 -3.32
CA GLY A 65 4.78 -1.98 -3.96
C GLY A 65 4.93 -0.76 -3.06
N ASP A 66 5.11 0.42 -3.65
CA ASP A 66 5.03 1.69 -2.93
C ASP A 66 4.12 2.60 -3.77
N PRO A 67 2.93 2.98 -3.27
CA PRO A 67 2.53 3.00 -1.86
C PRO A 67 1.71 1.80 -1.35
N GLU A 68 1.75 0.63 -1.98
CA GLU A 68 0.95 -0.54 -1.58
C GLU A 68 1.40 -1.18 -0.25
N ALA A 69 2.68 -1.13 0.08
CA ALA A 69 3.20 -1.67 1.34
C ALA A 69 2.57 -1.00 2.56
N GLN A 70 2.38 0.32 2.51
CA GLN A 70 1.95 1.13 3.64
C GLN A 70 0.58 0.70 4.19
N PRO A 71 -0.50 0.55 3.39
CA PRO A 71 -1.76 0.04 3.90
C PRO A 71 -1.74 -1.48 4.15
N VAL A 72 -1.11 -2.29 3.29
CA VAL A 72 -1.11 -3.76 3.45
C VAL A 72 -0.43 -4.18 4.74
N LEU A 73 0.78 -3.66 5.00
CA LEU A 73 1.53 -3.99 6.22
C LEU A 73 0.92 -3.36 7.48
N SER A 74 0.09 -2.32 7.34
CA SER A 74 -0.65 -1.76 8.48
C SER A 74 -1.82 -2.65 8.92
N LEU A 75 -2.20 -3.65 8.12
CA LEU A 75 -3.17 -4.68 8.49
C LEU A 75 -2.51 -5.98 8.95
N LEU A 76 -1.19 -6.11 8.85
CA LEU A 76 -0.48 -7.34 9.20
C LEU A 76 -0.40 -7.49 10.73
N GLN A 77 -0.86 -8.63 11.26
CA GLN A 77 -0.76 -8.97 12.68
C GLN A 77 0.45 -9.86 12.99
N THR A 78 0.79 -10.78 12.07
CA THR A 78 1.99 -11.60 12.22
C THR A 78 3.24 -10.73 12.12
N ASP A 79 4.23 -10.96 12.97
CA ASP A 79 5.49 -10.19 12.96
C ASP A 79 6.18 -10.32 11.59
N LEU A 80 6.38 -9.19 10.92
CA LEU A 80 7.03 -9.15 9.61
C LEU A 80 8.46 -9.71 9.66
N PHE A 81 9.18 -9.53 10.77
CA PHE A 81 10.52 -10.08 10.92
C PHE A 81 10.49 -11.61 10.93
N GLU A 82 9.55 -12.22 11.64
CA GLU A 82 9.34 -13.67 11.65
C GLU A 82 8.98 -14.21 10.26
N ILE A 83 8.16 -13.47 9.50
CA ILE A 83 7.85 -13.82 8.10
C ILE A 83 9.12 -13.80 7.26
N MET A 84 9.92 -12.74 7.35
CA MET A 84 11.16 -12.61 6.58
C MET A 84 12.16 -13.72 6.93
N LEU A 85 12.29 -14.06 8.22
CA LEU A 85 13.13 -15.16 8.67
C LEU A 85 12.62 -16.50 8.12
N ALA A 86 11.32 -16.76 8.19
CA ALA A 86 10.72 -17.98 7.65
C ALA A 86 10.88 -18.11 6.12
N VAL A 87 10.89 -17.00 5.38
CA VAL A 87 11.21 -16.99 3.94
C VAL A 87 12.67 -17.37 3.69
N GLU A 88 13.61 -16.79 4.45
CA GLU A 88 15.04 -17.06 4.30
C GLU A 88 15.36 -18.53 4.60
N GLU A 89 14.76 -19.06 5.67
CA GLU A 89 14.89 -20.44 6.15
C GLU A 89 14.03 -21.45 5.37
N GLU A 90 13.28 -21.01 4.34
CA GLU A 90 12.41 -21.86 3.50
C GLU A 90 11.31 -22.63 4.28
N ARG A 91 10.90 -22.10 5.43
CA ARG A 91 9.86 -22.67 6.32
C ARG A 91 8.54 -21.89 6.32
N LEU A 92 8.35 -20.97 5.36
CA LEU A 92 7.14 -20.14 5.27
C LEU A 92 5.85 -20.96 5.27
N GLY A 93 5.85 -22.15 4.65
CA GLY A 93 4.69 -23.05 4.57
C GLY A 93 4.26 -23.65 5.92
N GLU A 94 5.06 -23.52 6.97
CA GLU A 94 4.78 -24.01 8.33
C GLU A 94 4.13 -22.94 9.22
N MET A 95 3.99 -21.71 8.72
CA MET A 95 3.58 -20.54 9.48
C MET A 95 2.23 -20.00 9.00
N GLU A 96 1.38 -19.60 9.94
CA GLU A 96 0.12 -18.92 9.64
C GLU A 96 0.34 -17.40 9.61
N ILE A 97 0.09 -16.76 8.47
CA ILE A 97 0.13 -15.29 8.33
C ILE A 97 -1.26 -14.72 8.59
N LYS A 98 -1.38 -13.87 9.60
CA LYS A 98 -2.63 -13.23 10.03
C LYS A 98 -2.64 -11.76 9.67
N PHE A 99 -3.77 -11.34 9.11
CA PHE A 99 -4.10 -9.94 8.92
C PHE A 99 -5.32 -9.61 9.78
N GLN A 100 -5.36 -8.41 10.33
CA GLN A 100 -6.54 -7.93 11.05
C GLN A 100 -7.69 -7.64 10.08
N GLU A 101 -8.91 -7.77 10.57
CA GLU A 101 -10.10 -7.34 9.83
C GLU A 101 -10.14 -5.81 9.66
N GLY A 102 -10.94 -5.37 8.68
CA GLY A 102 -11.13 -3.97 8.35
C GLY A 102 -10.38 -3.55 7.10
N ALA A 103 -9.99 -2.29 7.03
CA ALA A 103 -9.35 -1.69 5.87
C ALA A 103 -8.30 -0.65 6.26
N ALA A 104 -7.34 -0.47 5.36
CA ALA A 104 -6.31 0.56 5.45
C ALA A 104 -6.24 1.36 4.14
N CYS A 105 -6.17 2.68 4.25
CA CYS A 105 -6.03 3.59 3.11
C CYS A 105 -4.77 4.44 3.30
N CYS A 106 -3.91 4.46 2.29
CA CYS A 106 -2.75 5.34 2.22
C CYS A 106 -2.98 6.41 1.15
N VAL A 107 -2.83 7.67 1.54
CA VAL A 107 -2.80 8.82 0.64
C VAL A 107 -1.38 9.37 0.61
N VAL A 108 -0.80 9.48 -0.60
CA VAL A 108 0.53 10.04 -0.78
C VAL A 108 0.43 11.56 -0.90
N MET A 109 1.18 12.27 -0.06
CA MET A 109 1.45 13.70 -0.21
C MET A 109 2.76 13.88 -0.97
N ALA A 110 2.70 14.63 -2.07
CA ALA A 110 3.80 14.90 -2.98
C ALA A 110 4.09 16.40 -3.06
N SER A 111 5.29 16.75 -3.53
CA SER A 111 5.61 18.11 -3.94
C SER A 111 4.94 18.42 -5.28
N LYS A 112 4.20 19.53 -5.36
CA LYS A 112 3.52 19.95 -6.60
C LYS A 112 4.51 20.04 -7.77
N GLY A 113 4.13 19.45 -8.90
CA GLY A 113 4.97 19.33 -10.08
C GLY A 113 5.53 17.91 -10.30
N TYR A 114 5.52 17.06 -9.28
CA TYR A 114 5.72 15.62 -9.46
C TYR A 114 4.74 15.04 -10.51
N PRO A 115 5.19 14.18 -11.46
CA PRO A 115 6.47 13.49 -11.52
C PRO A 115 7.58 14.19 -12.32
N THR A 116 7.38 15.43 -12.77
CA THR A 116 8.37 16.17 -13.55
C THR A 116 9.26 17.00 -12.63
N HIS A 117 9.18 18.33 -12.73
CA HIS A 117 9.98 19.24 -11.90
C HIS A 117 9.19 19.64 -10.65
N TYR A 118 9.88 19.65 -9.50
CA TYR A 118 9.33 20.05 -8.21
C TYR A 118 10.43 20.64 -7.34
N ASP A 119 10.06 21.61 -6.51
CA ASP A 119 10.95 22.20 -5.52
C ASP A 119 10.94 21.41 -4.21
N THR A 120 12.06 21.44 -3.50
CA THR A 120 12.25 20.76 -2.20
C THR A 120 12.79 21.73 -1.14
N GLY A 121 12.85 21.29 0.12
CA GLY A 121 13.33 22.09 1.25
C GLY A 121 12.23 22.84 2.01
N TYR A 122 10.97 22.53 1.75
CA TYR A 122 9.85 23.11 2.50
C TYR A 122 9.68 22.42 3.83
N GLU A 123 9.47 23.21 4.88
CA GLU A 123 9.21 22.70 6.23
C GLU A 123 7.89 21.93 6.28
N ILE A 124 7.92 20.75 6.88
CA ILE A 124 6.81 19.83 7.07
C ILE A 124 6.32 19.96 8.50
N ALA A 125 5.16 20.60 8.65
CA ALA A 125 4.39 20.58 9.87
C ALA A 125 3.49 19.34 9.87
N LEU A 126 3.91 18.30 10.61
CA LEU A 126 3.12 17.07 10.76
C LEU A 126 1.88 17.23 11.66
N SER A 127 1.83 18.33 12.42
CA SER A 127 0.81 18.61 13.48
C SER A 127 0.51 17.38 14.35
N ASP A 128 -0.66 17.36 14.98
CA ASP A 128 -1.17 16.25 15.78
C ASP A 128 -1.57 15.01 14.93
N ALA A 129 -1.26 14.95 13.63
CA ALA A 129 -1.64 13.80 12.81
C ALA A 129 -1.01 12.48 13.33
N ASN A 130 0.19 12.54 13.91
CA ASN A 130 0.86 11.38 14.52
C ASN A 130 0.34 11.01 15.92
N SER A 131 -0.45 11.86 16.56
CA SER A 131 -1.02 11.55 17.89
C SER A 131 -2.32 10.74 17.81
N LEU A 132 -2.86 10.56 16.60
CA LEU A 132 -4.04 9.73 16.35
C LEU A 132 -3.63 8.25 16.26
N THR A 133 -4.21 7.41 17.12
CA THR A 133 -3.83 6.01 17.29
C THR A 133 -4.03 5.14 16.04
N ASN A 134 -4.93 5.52 15.14
CA ASN A 134 -5.25 4.78 13.92
C ASN A 134 -4.60 5.38 12.66
N ILE A 135 -3.71 6.35 12.82
CA ILE A 135 -2.99 7.03 11.72
C ILE A 135 -1.50 6.74 11.84
N LYS A 136 -0.86 6.46 10.70
CA LYS A 136 0.59 6.34 10.60
C LYS A 136 1.09 7.15 9.42
N VAL A 137 2.04 8.05 9.67
CA VAL A 137 2.69 8.85 8.64
C VAL A 137 4.05 8.23 8.31
N TYR A 138 4.15 7.66 7.12
CA TYR A 138 5.40 7.12 6.58
C TYR A 138 6.17 8.22 5.85
N GLN A 139 7.43 8.43 6.22
CA GLN A 139 8.31 9.38 5.56
C GLN A 139 8.93 8.74 4.31
N ALA A 140 8.79 9.39 3.15
CA ALA A 140 9.42 8.99 1.89
C ALA A 140 10.54 9.97 1.54
N GLY A 141 10.23 11.01 0.74
CA GLY A 141 11.17 12.08 0.40
C GLY A 141 11.23 13.18 1.46
N THR A 142 11.78 12.88 2.64
CA THR A 142 12.00 13.88 3.70
C THR A 142 13.48 13.93 4.11
N ARG A 143 13.92 15.04 4.70
CA ARG A 143 15.21 15.16 5.37
C ARG A 143 15.07 15.95 6.67
N ARG A 144 15.96 15.73 7.63
CA ARG A 144 16.05 16.55 8.84
C ARG A 144 17.13 17.61 8.71
N GLU A 145 16.84 18.82 9.18
CA GLU A 145 17.79 19.92 9.31
C GLU A 145 17.59 20.57 10.69
N GLY A 146 18.44 20.20 11.66
CA GLY A 146 18.19 20.47 13.07
C GLY A 146 16.88 19.84 13.54
N ASP A 147 16.01 20.64 14.16
CA ASP A 147 14.69 20.21 14.62
C ASP A 147 13.63 20.18 13.51
N LYS A 148 13.95 20.69 12.32
CA LYS A 148 13.01 20.79 11.21
C LYS A 148 12.99 19.53 10.38
N LEU A 149 11.79 19.14 9.96
CA LEU A 149 11.57 18.13 8.93
C LEU A 149 11.27 18.85 7.61
N LEU A 150 12.00 18.55 6.56
CA LEU A 150 11.89 19.23 5.27
C LEU A 150 11.55 18.25 4.13
N THR A 151 10.87 18.74 3.09
CA THR A 151 10.68 17.98 1.85
C THR A 151 12.02 17.76 1.14
N SER A 152 12.23 16.58 0.58
CA SER A 152 13.49 16.20 -0.09
C SER A 152 13.30 15.25 -1.27
N GLY A 153 12.08 15.07 -1.77
CA GLY A 153 11.78 14.22 -2.92
C GLY A 153 10.35 14.44 -3.44
N GLY A 154 10.05 13.84 -4.59
CA GLY A 154 8.76 14.05 -5.27
C GLY A 154 7.56 13.55 -4.47
N ARG A 155 7.59 12.30 -4.01
CA ARG A 155 6.64 11.76 -3.02
C ARG A 155 7.24 11.99 -1.63
N VAL A 156 6.54 12.72 -0.78
CA VAL A 156 7.07 13.22 0.49
C VAL A 156 6.63 12.35 1.66
N LEU A 157 5.33 12.07 1.77
CA LEU A 157 4.74 11.31 2.87
C LEU A 157 3.70 10.32 2.35
N GLY A 158 3.57 9.16 3.00
CA GLY A 158 2.42 8.27 2.89
C GLY A 158 1.60 8.34 4.18
N VAL A 159 0.41 8.93 4.13
CA VAL A 159 -0.48 9.06 5.29
C VAL A 159 -1.46 7.91 5.27
N THR A 160 -1.28 6.96 6.17
CA THR A 160 -2.07 5.72 6.23
C THR A 160 -3.01 5.74 7.41
N ALA A 161 -4.29 5.45 7.17
CA ALA A 161 -5.28 5.26 8.22
C ALA A 161 -5.80 3.83 8.18
N VAL A 162 -6.05 3.27 9.36
CA VAL A 162 -6.70 1.97 9.52
C VAL A 162 -8.06 2.18 10.20
N ALA A 163 -9.08 1.45 9.73
CA ALA A 163 -10.42 1.50 10.29
C ALA A 163 -11.18 0.18 10.03
N ALA A 164 -12.32 0.01 10.69
CA ALA A 164 -13.18 -1.17 10.51
C ALA A 164 -13.80 -1.27 9.11
N THR A 165 -13.92 -0.16 8.37
CA THR A 165 -14.52 -0.13 7.03
C THR A 165 -13.64 0.64 6.05
N GLN A 166 -13.73 0.30 4.75
CA GLN A 166 -13.03 1.03 3.69
C GLN A 166 -13.38 2.52 3.70
N LYS A 167 -14.66 2.86 3.85
CA LYS A 167 -15.13 4.25 3.98
C LYS A 167 -14.48 4.95 5.17
N GLY A 168 -14.44 4.29 6.34
CA GLY A 168 -13.78 4.80 7.53
C GLY A 168 -12.29 5.06 7.31
N ALA A 169 -11.59 4.12 6.68
CA ALA A 169 -10.16 4.25 6.41
C ALA A 169 -9.86 5.38 5.43
N VAL A 170 -10.64 5.51 4.35
CA VAL A 170 -10.50 6.59 3.37
C VAL A 170 -10.76 7.95 4.03
N HIS A 171 -11.87 8.10 4.78
CA HIS A 171 -12.19 9.35 5.47
C HIS A 171 -11.13 9.73 6.50
N ALA A 172 -10.66 8.78 7.30
CA ALA A 172 -9.64 9.01 8.32
C ALA A 172 -8.30 9.42 7.69
N ALA A 173 -7.90 8.80 6.56
CA ALA A 173 -6.68 9.16 5.85
C ALA A 173 -6.74 10.61 5.35
N TYR A 174 -7.85 11.02 4.73
CA TYR A 174 -8.02 12.41 4.28
C TYR A 174 -8.07 13.40 5.44
N GLY A 175 -8.79 13.09 6.52
CA GLY A 175 -8.82 13.92 7.71
C GLY A 175 -7.44 14.10 8.38
N ALA A 176 -6.56 13.11 8.25
CA ALA A 176 -5.16 13.23 8.70
C ALA A 176 -4.30 14.05 7.73
N VAL A 177 -4.46 13.84 6.41
CA VAL A 177 -3.75 14.61 5.38
C VAL A 177 -4.03 16.11 5.51
N GLU A 178 -5.27 16.49 5.80
CA GLU A 178 -5.67 17.90 5.98
C GLU A 178 -4.98 18.60 7.16
N LYS A 179 -4.46 17.83 8.12
CA LYS A 179 -3.71 18.35 9.27
C LYS A 179 -2.22 18.51 8.98
N ILE A 180 -1.71 17.97 7.88
CA ILE A 180 -0.29 18.03 7.54
C ILE A 180 -0.07 19.15 6.53
N HIS A 181 0.93 19.99 6.78
CA HIS A 181 1.22 21.14 5.94
C HIS A 181 2.69 21.22 5.56
N PHE A 182 2.92 21.45 4.26
CA PHE A 182 4.18 21.98 3.74
C PHE A 182 3.85 22.80 2.49
N ALA A 183 4.67 23.80 2.20
CA ALA A 183 4.46 24.62 1.01
C ALA A 183 4.47 23.72 -0.24
N ASN A 184 3.55 23.99 -1.18
CA ASN A 184 3.34 23.22 -2.41
C ASN A 184 2.83 21.77 -2.27
N ALA A 185 2.32 21.37 -1.11
CA ALA A 185 1.73 20.04 -0.94
C ALA A 185 0.63 19.74 -1.97
N TYR A 186 0.72 18.56 -2.59
CA TYR A 186 -0.26 18.02 -3.52
C TYR A 186 -0.60 16.58 -3.14
N TYR A 187 -1.89 16.24 -3.19
CA TYR A 187 -2.38 14.87 -3.05
C TYR A 187 -3.68 14.73 -3.86
N ARG A 188 -3.95 13.51 -4.33
CA ARG A 188 -5.22 13.19 -4.99
C ARG A 188 -6.35 13.20 -3.96
N ARG A 189 -7.56 13.61 -4.36
CA ARG A 189 -8.76 13.66 -3.51
C ARG A 189 -9.75 12.51 -3.75
N ASP A 190 -9.37 11.55 -4.57
CA ASP A 190 -10.21 10.45 -5.06
C ASP A 190 -9.58 9.06 -4.83
N ILE A 191 -8.51 8.95 -4.04
CA ILE A 191 -8.01 7.66 -3.54
C ILE A 191 -9.12 6.92 -2.82
N GLY A 192 -9.42 5.71 -3.28
CA GLY A 192 -10.50 4.87 -2.76
C GLY A 192 -11.90 5.20 -3.31
N ALA A 193 -12.11 6.28 -4.06
CA ALA A 193 -13.45 6.71 -4.49
C ALA A 193 -14.24 5.59 -5.20
N ARG A 194 -13.63 4.93 -6.19
CA ARG A 194 -14.24 3.80 -6.91
C ARG A 194 -14.58 2.61 -6.02
N ALA A 195 -13.75 2.34 -5.00
CA ALA A 195 -14.02 1.28 -4.03
C ALA A 195 -15.25 1.59 -3.18
N LEU A 196 -15.49 2.87 -2.88
CA LEU A 196 -16.65 3.32 -2.09
C LEU A 196 -17.97 3.36 -2.89
N GLU A 197 -17.91 3.29 -4.22
CA GLU A 197 -19.09 3.17 -5.09
C GLU A 197 -19.66 1.74 -5.09
N ILE A 198 -18.89 0.77 -4.62
CA ILE A 198 -19.35 -0.61 -4.47
C ILE A 198 -20.11 -0.71 -3.15
N ALA A 199 -21.37 -1.15 -3.19
CA ALA A 199 -22.16 -1.42 -1.99
C ALA A 199 -21.41 -2.39 -1.05
N PRO A 200 -21.55 -2.25 0.28
CA PRO A 200 -20.77 -3.04 1.23
C PRO A 200 -20.99 -4.54 1.00
N TYR A 201 -19.89 -5.28 1.08
CA TYR A 201 -19.88 -6.74 1.14
C TYR A 201 -20.82 -7.19 2.28
N GLY A 202 -21.94 -7.86 1.95
CA GLY A 202 -22.81 -8.49 2.95
C GLY A 202 -24.18 -7.86 3.25
N GLU A 203 -24.79 -7.08 2.34
CA GLU A 203 -26.24 -6.85 2.36
C GLU A 203 -26.92 -7.57 1.18
N ALA A 204 -27.32 -8.81 1.41
CA ALA A 204 -28.38 -9.53 0.71
C ALA A 204 -29.14 -10.38 1.74
#